data_AF-A0A3D2PVW1-F1
#
_entry.id   AF-A0A3D2PVW1-F1
#
_cell.length_a   1.000
_cell.length_b   1.000
_cell.length_c   1.000
_cell.angle_alpha   90.00
_cell.angle_beta   90.00
_cell.angle_gamma   90.00
#
_symmetry.space_group_name_H-M   'P 1'
#
loop_
_entity.id
_entity.type
_entity.pdbx_description
1 polymer ?
#
loop_
_entity_poly.entity_id
_entity_poly.type
_entity_poly.pdbx_seq_one_letter_code
_entity_poly.pdbx_strand_id
1 'polypeptide(L)'
;MKESVRKTLMFLMAVGFLTGFALLLYPMFSNMWNEYNSRIKFEEYQHENAERAEDTGMEKEWEKAAAYNEQLQPIVIPDSFVQAEQEDTQQDSAYMSCLNQNGDGMMGYLSIPKIGETIPIYHTSKEEVLQKGAGHIQGSSLPIGGKSTHASIAAHRGIPGMSLFTDLDLLEEGDQFYLYILDDILAYEVDQIETVMPEDTEILNVEEGKDYVTLVTCTPYGVNTQRLLVRGHRVPYVEAQEKEQEKQAKRSIHTNYLAWIAIGLTAAAGCILICRGVLLVIRKGCKKRKEKKKQNRIKILSGLLILTAVFLFAGQNEVQAAQEISLTEPCSVTFEIPTAYRDRLEEQDIELRLFRIADITKEGEYQDRKNSQALKIADLSVDSSARLYKQKAEEAADYLGVEEWEKVPQTTPDAEFKIIENRGMQTDMEPGVYLVCMKPVYFEDEVYQAEPYIITLPGFMENIEKTNGEKYYWIKDAVVDLKLARKALPQKQEPQEPEKPEKTVQPLDADEIKTGDESRWEEMLLLLLGALCILIGLSIAGKKKQGERRNHERKATEGTDDSF
;
A
#
# COMPACT_ATOMS: atom_id res chain seq x y z
N MET A 1 -34.68 -7.86 -35.36
CA MET A 1 -34.70 -8.31 -33.95
C MET A 1 -36.13 -8.24 -33.46
N LYS A 2 -36.70 -9.31 -32.89
CA LYS A 2 -38.05 -9.26 -32.30
C LYS A 2 -38.06 -8.27 -31.14
N GLU A 3 -39.16 -7.55 -30.95
CA GLU A 3 -39.27 -6.51 -29.92
C GLU A 3 -39.02 -7.04 -28.50
N SER A 4 -39.43 -8.29 -28.25
CA SER A 4 -39.14 -9.00 -26.99
C SER A 4 -37.64 -9.18 -26.74
N VAL A 5 -36.88 -9.62 -27.76
CA VAL A 5 -35.43 -9.81 -27.67
C VAL A 5 -34.71 -8.48 -27.41
N ARG A 6 -35.18 -7.39 -28.02
CA ARG A 6 -34.63 -6.05 -27.78
C ARG A 6 -34.90 -5.56 -26.35
N LYS A 7 -36.11 -5.77 -25.82
CA LYS A 7 -36.46 -5.41 -24.44
C LYS A 7 -35.65 -6.21 -23.42
N THR A 8 -35.48 -7.51 -23.64
CA THR A 8 -34.65 -8.38 -22.77
C THR A 8 -33.18 -7.98 -22.81
N LEU A 9 -32.62 -7.68 -24.00
CA LEU A 9 -31.23 -7.24 -24.12
C LEU A 9 -31.00 -5.88 -23.43
N MET A 10 -31.91 -4.92 -23.60
CA MET A 10 -31.83 -3.63 -22.91
C MET A 10 -31.93 -3.77 -21.39
N PHE A 11 -32.77 -4.69 -20.89
CA PHE A 11 -32.87 -4.99 -19.47
C PHE A 11 -31.56 -5.58 -18.93
N LEU A 12 -30.97 -6.57 -19.61
CA LEU A 12 -29.70 -7.17 -19.20
C LEU A 12 -28.55 -6.15 -19.19
N MET A 13 -28.48 -5.26 -20.19
CA MET A 13 -27.49 -4.18 -20.21
C MET A 13 -27.70 -3.17 -19.07
N ALA A 14 -28.96 -2.83 -18.75
CA ALA A 14 -29.27 -1.94 -17.63
C ALA A 14 -28.89 -2.57 -16.29
N VAL A 15 -29.16 -3.87 -16.09
CA VAL A 15 -28.74 -4.61 -14.90
C VAL A 15 -27.21 -4.64 -14.79
N GLY A 16 -26.50 -5.00 -15.87
CA GLY A 16 -25.04 -5.03 -15.88
C GLY A 16 -24.42 -3.67 -15.57
N PHE A 17 -24.99 -2.58 -16.12
CA PHE A 17 -24.57 -1.22 -15.80
C PHE A 17 -24.82 -0.88 -14.32
N LEU A 18 -25.99 -1.19 -13.78
CA LEU A 18 -26.33 -0.92 -12.38
C LEU A 18 -25.41 -1.70 -11.42
N THR A 19 -25.10 -2.96 -11.74
CA THR A 19 -24.15 -3.76 -10.96
C THR A 19 -22.75 -3.18 -11.02
N GLY A 20 -22.24 -2.83 -12.21
CA GLY A 20 -20.92 -2.20 -12.34
C GLY A 20 -20.83 -0.85 -11.64
N PHE A 21 -21.89 -0.04 -11.72
CA PHE A 21 -21.97 1.25 -11.02
C PHE A 21 -22.03 1.07 -9.51
N ALA A 22 -22.76 0.07 -9.00
CA ALA A 22 -22.80 -0.24 -7.57
C ALA A 22 -21.42 -0.68 -7.04
N LEU A 23 -20.68 -1.51 -7.80
CA LEU A 23 -19.32 -1.92 -7.44
C LEU A 23 -18.36 -0.73 -7.42
N LEU A 24 -18.49 0.21 -8.37
CA LEU A 24 -17.69 1.43 -8.40
C LEU A 24 -17.98 2.34 -7.19
N LEU A 25 -19.25 2.40 -6.76
CA LEU A 25 -19.66 3.22 -5.62
C LEU A 25 -19.36 2.59 -4.25
N TYR A 26 -19.07 1.29 -4.20
CA TYR A 26 -18.89 0.57 -2.94
C TYR A 26 -17.79 1.18 -2.03
N PRO A 27 -16.57 1.47 -2.52
CA PRO A 27 -15.52 2.04 -1.67
C PRO A 27 -15.92 3.37 -1.04
N MET A 28 -16.65 4.23 -1.78
CA MET A 28 -17.14 5.50 -1.24
C MET A 28 -18.12 5.30 -0.09
N PHE A 29 -19.14 4.46 -0.29
CA PHE A 29 -20.16 4.23 0.73
C PHE A 29 -19.58 3.50 1.93
N SER A 30 -18.67 2.55 1.70
CA SER A 30 -17.91 1.89 2.75
C SER A 30 -17.10 2.88 3.56
N ASN A 31 -16.34 3.77 2.90
CA ASN A 31 -15.52 4.76 3.60
C ASN A 31 -16.38 5.73 4.42
N MET A 32 -17.45 6.26 3.82
CA MET A 32 -18.37 7.17 4.51
C MET A 32 -19.04 6.51 5.73
N TRP A 33 -19.40 5.23 5.61
CA TRP A 33 -19.99 4.46 6.70
C TRP A 33 -18.96 4.19 7.81
N ASN A 34 -17.72 3.87 7.46
CA ASN A 34 -16.63 3.62 8.40
C ASN A 34 -16.23 4.91 9.14
N GLU A 35 -16.13 6.04 8.44
CA GLU A 35 -15.85 7.35 9.04
C GLU A 35 -16.96 7.74 10.04
N TYR A 36 -18.23 7.57 9.65
CA TYR A 36 -19.37 7.84 10.53
C TYR A 36 -19.36 6.95 11.79
N ASN A 37 -19.16 5.64 11.64
CA ASN A 37 -19.12 4.73 12.78
C ASN A 37 -17.92 5.01 13.70
N SER A 38 -16.77 5.38 13.13
CA SER A 38 -15.57 5.71 13.91
C SER A 38 -15.80 6.96 14.75
N ARG A 39 -16.47 7.99 14.21
CA ARG A 39 -16.85 9.20 14.97
C ARG A 39 -17.80 8.90 16.12
N ILE A 40 -18.82 8.08 15.91
CA ILE A 40 -19.75 7.69 17.00
C ILE A 40 -19.00 6.97 18.12
N LYS A 41 -18.17 5.98 17.77
CA LYS A 41 -17.40 5.22 18.76
C LYS A 41 -16.35 6.08 19.47
N PHE A 42 -15.82 7.09 18.78
CA PHE A 42 -14.91 8.07 19.35
C PHE A 42 -15.62 8.95 20.39
N GLU A 43 -16.82 9.46 20.10
CA GLU A 43 -17.63 10.23 21.06
C GLU A 43 -18.02 9.37 22.27
N GLU A 44 -18.36 8.09 22.05
CA GLU A 44 -18.66 7.14 23.13
C GLU A 44 -17.43 6.89 24.02
N TYR A 45 -16.25 6.67 23.42
CA TYR A 45 -14.98 6.51 24.14
C TYR A 45 -14.63 7.74 24.99
N GLN A 46 -14.75 8.93 24.40
CA GLN A 46 -14.55 10.21 25.09
C GLN A 46 -15.48 10.34 26.30
N HIS A 47 -16.77 10.03 26.12
CA HIS A 47 -17.76 10.11 27.19
C HIS A 47 -17.48 9.09 28.31
N GLU A 48 -17.18 7.84 27.96
CA GLU A 48 -16.87 6.79 28.94
C GLU A 48 -15.63 7.14 29.77
N ASN A 49 -14.55 7.60 29.13
CA ASN A 49 -13.34 7.95 29.86
C ASN A 49 -13.49 9.23 30.68
N ALA A 50 -14.26 10.21 30.20
CA ALA A 50 -14.55 11.42 30.98
C ALA A 50 -15.34 11.10 32.27
N GLU A 51 -16.28 10.14 32.23
CA GLU A 51 -16.99 9.68 33.44
C GLU A 51 -16.08 8.92 34.41
N ARG A 52 -14.99 8.32 33.91
CA ARG A 52 -14.06 7.48 34.67
C ARG A 52 -12.78 8.21 35.06
N ALA A 53 -12.61 9.48 34.71
CA ALA A 53 -11.40 10.25 34.98
C ALA A 53 -11.06 10.38 36.47
N GLU A 54 -12.06 10.39 37.37
CA GLU A 54 -11.85 10.42 38.82
C GLU A 54 -11.64 9.03 39.45
N ASP A 55 -11.65 7.95 38.64
CA ASP A 55 -11.42 6.58 39.12
C ASP A 55 -9.92 6.33 39.35
N THR A 56 -9.59 5.80 40.53
CA THR A 56 -8.26 5.27 40.85
C THR A 56 -7.75 4.19 39.89
N GLY A 57 -8.64 3.58 39.09
CA GLY A 57 -8.27 2.68 38.01
C GLY A 57 -7.51 3.36 36.86
N MET A 58 -7.83 4.62 36.54
CA MET A 58 -7.21 5.34 35.42
C MET A 58 -5.77 5.72 35.72
N GLU A 59 -5.52 6.25 36.92
CA GLU A 59 -4.17 6.57 37.41
C GLU A 59 -3.25 5.34 37.38
N LYS A 60 -3.78 4.16 37.76
CA LYS A 60 -3.01 2.90 37.72
C LYS A 60 -2.63 2.49 36.30
N GLU A 61 -3.51 2.71 35.32
CA GLU A 61 -3.19 2.43 33.92
C GLU A 61 -2.14 3.41 33.37
N TRP A 62 -2.18 4.69 33.77
CA TRP A 62 -1.12 5.65 33.47
C TRP A 62 0.21 5.26 34.10
N GLU A 63 0.24 4.94 35.40
CA GLU A 63 1.45 4.49 36.11
C GLU A 63 2.03 3.23 35.47
N LYS A 64 1.16 2.28 35.08
CA LYS A 64 1.56 1.04 34.41
C LYS A 64 2.18 1.30 33.04
N ALA A 65 1.58 2.16 32.23
CA ALA A 65 2.12 2.54 30.93
C ALA A 65 3.43 3.33 31.06
N ALA A 66 3.54 4.21 32.06
CA ALA A 66 4.76 4.95 32.36
C ALA A 66 5.90 4.00 32.77
N ALA A 67 5.62 3.05 33.67
CA ALA A 67 6.58 2.04 34.08
C ALA A 67 7.05 1.16 32.91
N TYR A 68 6.17 0.85 31.95
CA TYR A 68 6.54 0.15 30.73
C TYR A 68 7.51 0.99 29.87
N ASN A 69 7.20 2.28 29.65
CA ASN A 69 8.05 3.19 28.90
C ASN A 69 9.43 3.40 29.56
N GLU A 70 9.52 3.41 30.88
CA GLU A 70 10.80 3.49 31.60
C GLU A 70 11.66 2.23 31.46
N GLN A 71 11.04 1.07 31.28
CA GLN A 71 11.73 -0.23 31.14
C GLN A 71 12.15 -0.54 29.70
N LEU A 72 11.58 0.17 28.72
CA LEU A 72 11.94 0.06 27.32
C LEU A 72 13.41 0.48 27.13
N GLN A 73 14.28 -0.51 26.88
CA GLN A 73 15.65 -0.22 26.45
C GLN A 73 15.65 0.38 25.05
N PRO A 74 16.66 1.20 24.68
CA PRO A 74 16.80 1.70 23.32
C PRO A 74 16.99 0.52 22.36
N ILE A 75 15.90 0.12 21.72
CA ILE A 75 15.84 -0.93 20.71
C ILE A 75 15.71 -0.22 19.36
N VAL A 76 16.49 -0.67 18.37
CA VAL A 76 16.26 -0.28 16.98
C VAL A 76 14.90 -0.83 16.57
N ILE A 77 13.93 0.06 16.35
CA ILE A 77 12.58 -0.31 15.91
C ILE A 77 12.70 -0.94 14.52
N PRO A 78 12.30 -2.19 14.28
CA PRO A 78 12.29 -2.73 12.92
C PRO A 78 11.13 -2.13 12.10
N ASP A 79 11.14 -2.28 10.77
CA ASP A 79 10.05 -1.79 9.92
C ASP A 79 8.70 -2.35 10.38
N SER A 80 7.74 -1.47 10.67
CA SER A 80 6.45 -1.84 11.25
C SER A 80 5.64 -2.83 10.42
N PHE A 81 5.80 -2.77 9.09
CA PHE A 81 5.11 -3.67 8.16
C PHE A 81 5.82 -5.02 8.01
N VAL A 82 7.14 -5.08 8.19
CA VAL A 82 7.88 -6.36 8.25
C VAL A 82 7.73 -7.00 9.64
N GLN A 83 7.66 -6.20 10.70
CA GLN A 83 7.41 -6.65 12.07
C GLN A 83 6.02 -7.28 12.19
N ALA A 84 5.01 -6.70 11.55
CA ALA A 84 3.64 -7.23 11.46
C ALA A 84 3.58 -8.70 10.99
N GLU A 85 4.49 -9.10 10.10
CA GLU A 85 4.60 -10.46 9.55
C GLU A 85 5.42 -11.41 10.44
N GLN A 86 6.22 -10.89 11.37
CA GLN A 86 7.16 -11.65 12.22
C GLN A 86 6.71 -11.80 13.68
N GLU A 87 5.68 -11.07 14.12
CA GLU A 87 5.13 -11.08 15.50
C GLU A 87 4.41 -12.40 15.91
N ASP A 88 4.71 -13.54 15.28
CA ASP A 88 4.27 -14.87 15.70
C ASP A 88 5.14 -15.46 16.82
N THR A 89 6.31 -14.87 17.11
CA THR A 89 7.20 -15.30 18.20
C THR A 89 7.27 -14.26 19.31
N GLN A 90 6.54 -14.53 20.40
CA GLN A 90 6.50 -13.80 21.69
C GLN A 90 5.70 -12.48 21.69
N GLN A 91 4.38 -12.62 21.79
CA GLN A 91 3.50 -11.53 22.23
C GLN A 91 3.83 -11.16 23.68
N ASP A 92 4.39 -9.96 23.89
CA ASP A 92 4.75 -9.43 25.19
C ASP A 92 3.46 -9.16 26.00
N SER A 93 3.25 -9.95 27.05
CA SER A 93 2.05 -9.85 27.89
C SER A 93 2.01 -8.56 28.70
N ALA A 94 3.16 -7.96 29.02
CA ALA A 94 3.21 -6.66 29.68
C ALA A 94 2.74 -5.57 28.73
N TYR A 95 3.26 -5.56 27.49
CA TYR A 95 2.83 -4.67 26.42
C TYR A 95 1.32 -4.72 26.18
N MET A 96 0.78 -5.91 25.87
CA MET A 96 -0.65 -6.09 25.53
C MET A 96 -1.63 -5.76 26.67
N SER A 97 -1.11 -5.66 27.90
CA SER A 97 -1.93 -5.36 29.07
C SER A 97 -2.02 -3.86 29.38
N CYS A 98 -1.13 -3.02 28.85
CA CYS A 98 -1.13 -1.59 29.11
C CYS A 98 -2.22 -0.91 28.26
N LEU A 99 -2.88 0.13 28.78
CA LEU A 99 -3.86 0.94 28.01
C LEU A 99 -4.99 0.10 27.36
N ASN A 100 -5.33 -1.07 27.91
CA ASN A 100 -6.25 -2.02 27.29
C ASN A 100 -7.48 -2.26 28.18
N GLN A 101 -8.26 -1.20 28.43
CA GLN A 101 -9.35 -1.23 29.41
C GLN A 101 -10.43 -2.30 29.10
N ASN A 102 -10.71 -2.51 27.82
CA ASN A 102 -11.78 -3.41 27.35
C ASN A 102 -11.27 -4.83 27.02
N GLY A 103 -9.96 -5.06 27.10
CA GLY A 103 -9.35 -6.33 26.73
C GLY A 103 -9.40 -6.65 25.22
N ASP A 104 -9.79 -5.69 24.38
CA ASP A 104 -9.90 -5.82 22.93
C ASP A 104 -8.65 -5.32 22.18
N GLY A 105 -7.65 -4.81 22.92
CA GLY A 105 -6.39 -4.32 22.40
C GLY A 105 -6.43 -2.87 21.95
N MET A 106 -7.54 -2.14 22.10
CA MET A 106 -7.62 -0.72 21.75
C MET A 106 -6.97 0.14 22.83
N MET A 107 -6.01 0.98 22.43
CA MET A 107 -5.28 1.92 23.29
C MET A 107 -5.98 3.28 23.40
N GLY A 108 -6.62 3.71 22.32
CA GLY A 108 -7.31 4.99 22.23
C GLY A 108 -7.56 5.41 20.79
N TYR A 109 -7.56 6.72 20.52
CA TYR A 109 -7.82 7.26 19.19
C TYR A 109 -6.78 8.30 18.76
N LEU A 110 -6.54 8.35 17.46
CA LEU A 110 -5.76 9.38 16.76
C LEU A 110 -6.72 10.26 15.96
N SER A 111 -6.74 11.56 16.23
CA SER A 111 -7.45 12.56 15.43
C SER A 111 -6.45 13.38 14.60
N ILE A 112 -6.71 13.49 13.30
CA ILE A 112 -5.94 14.32 12.38
C ILE A 112 -6.91 15.28 11.66
N PRO A 113 -7.26 16.42 12.28
CA PRO A 113 -8.29 17.33 11.77
C PRO A 113 -8.05 17.82 10.35
N LYS A 114 -6.80 18.08 9.99
CA LYS A 114 -6.41 18.61 8.67
C LYS A 114 -6.80 17.70 7.51
N ILE A 115 -6.96 16.41 7.76
CA ILE A 115 -7.46 15.44 6.76
C ILE A 115 -8.82 14.85 7.15
N GLY A 116 -9.39 15.30 8.27
CA GLY A 116 -10.69 14.90 8.77
C GLY A 116 -10.75 13.44 9.25
N GLU A 117 -9.63 12.87 9.66
CA GLU A 117 -9.53 11.47 10.08
C GLU A 117 -9.60 11.32 11.61
N THR A 118 -10.32 10.28 12.05
CA THR A 118 -10.37 9.84 13.44
C THR A 118 -10.25 8.33 13.45
N ILE A 119 -9.11 7.82 13.93
CA ILE A 119 -8.68 6.44 13.72
C ILE A 119 -8.45 5.78 15.09
N PRO A 120 -9.05 4.62 15.38
CA PRO A 120 -8.72 3.87 16.60
C PRO A 120 -7.29 3.34 16.53
N ILE A 121 -6.58 3.44 17.66
CA ILE A 121 -5.21 2.94 17.85
C ILE A 121 -5.31 1.63 18.63
N TYR A 122 -4.72 0.57 18.10
CA TYR A 122 -4.64 -0.74 18.73
C TYR A 122 -3.20 -1.12 19.03
N HIS A 123 -3.02 -2.10 19.91
CA HIS A 123 -1.74 -2.78 20.08
C HIS A 123 -1.32 -3.49 18.79
N THR A 124 -0.01 -3.59 18.59
CA THR A 124 0.67 -4.25 17.45
C THR A 124 0.46 -3.53 16.12
N SER A 125 1.32 -3.83 15.15
CA SER A 125 1.16 -3.41 13.76
C SER A 125 0.77 -4.58 12.84
N LYS A 126 0.22 -5.69 13.39
CA LYS A 126 -0.22 -6.86 12.61
C LYS A 126 -1.23 -6.50 11.53
N GLU A 127 -1.22 -7.26 10.44
CA GLU A 127 -2.14 -7.01 9.32
C GLU A 127 -3.62 -7.02 9.75
N GLU A 128 -4.01 -7.90 10.67
CA GLU A 128 -5.38 -7.93 11.21
C GLU A 128 -5.79 -6.68 12.00
N VAL A 129 -4.81 -5.95 12.54
CA VAL A 129 -4.98 -4.67 13.24
C VAL A 129 -5.02 -3.53 12.23
N LEU A 130 -4.07 -3.49 11.29
CA LEU A 130 -4.00 -2.45 10.26
C LEU A 130 -5.21 -2.48 9.31
N GLN A 131 -5.91 -3.61 9.20
CA GLN A 131 -7.20 -3.74 8.49
C GLN A 131 -8.40 -3.19 9.28
N LYS A 132 -8.23 -2.78 10.54
CA LYS A 132 -9.30 -2.23 11.40
C LYS A 132 -9.06 -0.77 11.81
N GLY A 133 -7.80 -0.33 11.84
CA GLY A 133 -7.42 0.99 12.31
C GLY A 133 -5.91 1.21 12.24
N ALA A 134 -5.41 2.03 13.15
CA ALA A 134 -3.98 2.22 13.34
C ALA A 134 -3.44 1.23 14.38
N GLY A 135 -2.21 0.79 14.17
CA GLY A 135 -1.47 -0.09 15.06
C GLY A 135 -0.29 0.63 15.69
N HIS A 136 -0.16 0.52 17.01
CA HIS A 136 1.04 0.94 17.72
C HIS A 136 2.18 -0.06 17.45
N ILE A 137 3.36 0.46 17.09
CA ILE A 137 4.52 -0.37 16.78
C ILE A 137 5.17 -0.83 18.09
N GLN A 138 5.09 -2.14 18.38
CA GLN A 138 5.70 -2.72 19.58
C GLN A 138 7.22 -2.47 19.57
N GLY A 139 7.77 -2.06 20.72
CA GLY A 139 9.16 -1.64 20.85
C GLY A 139 9.35 -0.12 20.84
N SER A 140 8.37 0.66 20.35
CA SER A 140 8.32 2.11 20.55
C SER A 140 7.66 2.47 21.89
N SER A 141 7.81 3.72 22.34
CA SER A 141 7.16 4.18 23.57
C SER A 141 5.64 4.12 23.42
N LEU A 142 4.93 3.63 24.45
CA LEU A 142 3.47 3.73 24.50
C LEU A 142 3.03 5.20 24.35
N PRO A 143 1.84 5.45 23.75
CA PRO A 143 1.40 6.78 23.34
C PRO A 143 0.90 7.65 24.52
N ILE A 144 1.59 7.64 25.64
CA ILE A 144 1.28 8.42 26.86
C ILE A 144 2.05 9.74 26.96
N GLY A 145 2.98 9.98 26.03
CA GLY A 145 3.92 11.10 26.05
C GLY A 145 4.93 11.03 27.19
N GLY A 146 5.63 12.14 27.44
CA GLY A 146 6.67 12.23 28.47
C GLY A 146 8.02 12.65 27.89
N LYS A 147 8.98 12.97 28.78
CA LYS A 147 10.33 13.30 28.31
C LYS A 147 11.06 12.03 27.88
N SER A 148 11.83 12.13 26.81
CA SER A 148 12.56 11.00 26.23
C SER A 148 11.60 9.87 25.83
N THR A 149 10.50 10.21 25.16
CA THR A 149 9.56 9.22 24.60
C THR A 149 9.38 9.46 23.11
N HIS A 150 9.26 8.36 22.36
CA HIS A 150 8.95 8.39 20.94
C HIS A 150 8.00 7.24 20.62
N ALA A 151 6.71 7.56 20.43
CA ALA A 151 5.71 6.57 20.04
C ALA A 151 5.57 6.50 18.51
N SER A 152 5.42 5.30 17.98
CA SER A 152 5.29 5.10 16.53
C SER A 152 3.96 4.40 16.21
N ILE A 153 3.15 5.05 15.37
CA ILE A 153 1.79 4.59 15.03
C ILE A 153 1.74 4.33 13.52
N ALA A 154 1.47 3.09 13.12
CA ALA A 154 1.36 2.67 11.73
C ALA A 154 -0.10 2.55 11.28
N ALA A 155 -0.40 2.96 10.05
CA ALA A 155 -1.64 2.60 9.38
C ALA A 155 -1.45 2.46 7.87
N HIS A 156 -2.35 1.72 7.24
CA HIS A 156 -2.32 1.52 5.79
C HIS A 156 -2.64 2.80 5.01
N ARG A 157 -2.11 2.85 3.78
CA ARG A 157 -2.41 3.85 2.76
C ARG A 157 -2.98 3.18 1.53
N GLY A 158 -4.19 3.59 1.12
CA GLY A 158 -4.86 3.09 -0.08
C GLY A 158 -5.69 1.81 0.08
N ILE A 159 -6.20 1.49 1.28
CA ILE A 159 -7.15 0.38 1.43
C ILE A 159 -8.51 0.74 0.80
N PRO A 160 -9.07 -0.12 -0.07
CA PRO A 160 -10.43 0.08 -0.57
C PRO A 160 -11.46 0.08 0.57
N GLY A 161 -12.09 1.23 0.81
CA GLY A 161 -13.18 1.37 1.78
C GLY A 161 -12.79 1.92 3.15
N MET A 162 -11.52 2.27 3.39
CA MET A 162 -11.07 3.04 4.56
C MET A 162 -9.94 3.99 4.16
N SER A 163 -10.06 5.27 4.49
CA SER A 163 -9.04 6.28 4.19
C SER A 163 -7.79 6.13 5.06
N LEU A 164 -7.90 5.97 6.38
CA LEU A 164 -6.74 5.81 7.28
C LEU A 164 -5.64 6.86 6.97
N PHE A 165 -4.39 6.43 6.73
CA PHE A 165 -3.27 7.31 6.38
C PHE A 165 -3.15 7.57 4.88
N THR A 166 -4.22 7.36 4.10
CA THR A 166 -4.20 7.62 2.65
C THR A 166 -3.78 9.04 2.31
N ASP A 167 -4.28 10.01 3.08
CA ASP A 167 -4.08 11.44 2.88
C ASP A 167 -2.99 12.02 3.81
N LEU A 168 -2.19 11.17 4.46
CA LEU A 168 -1.16 11.61 5.40
C LEU A 168 -0.12 12.54 4.74
N ASP A 169 0.07 12.42 3.42
CA ASP A 169 0.93 13.28 2.61
C ASP A 169 0.40 14.71 2.40
N LEU A 170 -0.82 15.01 2.87
CA LEU A 170 -1.39 16.36 2.86
C LEU A 170 -1.04 17.17 4.12
N LEU A 171 -0.42 16.55 5.12
CA LEU A 171 0.09 17.24 6.29
C LEU A 171 1.31 18.09 5.93
N GLU A 172 1.41 19.23 6.57
CA GLU A 172 2.50 20.19 6.44
C GLU A 172 3.08 20.48 7.84
N GLU A 173 4.33 20.94 7.93
CA GLU A 173 4.89 21.40 9.20
C GLU A 173 3.98 22.47 9.84
N GLY A 174 3.79 22.36 11.16
CA GLY A 174 2.86 23.20 11.93
C GLY A 174 1.41 22.71 11.97
N ASP A 175 1.04 21.69 11.18
CA ASP A 175 -0.23 21.00 11.39
C ASP A 175 -0.19 20.19 12.69
N GLN A 176 -1.30 20.17 13.44
CA GLN A 176 -1.42 19.37 14.66
C GLN A 176 -2.28 18.11 14.46
N PHE A 177 -1.94 17.08 15.22
CA PHE A 177 -2.74 15.87 15.44
C PHE A 177 -2.82 15.56 16.93
N TYR A 178 -3.80 14.74 17.32
CA TYR A 178 -4.19 14.57 18.71
C TYR A 178 -4.35 13.10 19.04
N LEU A 179 -3.74 12.68 20.15
CA LEU A 179 -3.93 11.36 20.73
C LEU A 179 -4.89 11.45 21.90
N TYR A 180 -5.99 10.72 21.80
CA TYR A 180 -7.00 10.58 22.82
C TYR A 180 -6.78 9.26 23.54
N ILE A 181 -6.15 9.33 24.70
CA ILE A 181 -5.66 8.16 25.45
C ILE A 181 -6.21 8.26 26.86
N LEU A 182 -6.96 7.24 27.27
CA LEU A 182 -7.66 7.23 28.56
C LEU A 182 -8.49 8.53 28.71
N ASP A 183 -8.24 9.30 29.76
CA ASP A 183 -8.90 10.56 30.10
C ASP A 183 -8.17 11.83 29.61
N ASP A 184 -7.05 11.72 28.89
CA ASP A 184 -6.24 12.87 28.45
C ASP A 184 -6.17 13.02 26.91
N ILE A 185 -5.87 14.25 26.48
CA ILE A 185 -5.67 14.63 25.08
C ILE A 185 -4.24 15.16 24.90
N LEU A 186 -3.45 14.40 24.15
CA LEU A 186 -2.05 14.73 23.88
C LEU A 186 -1.96 15.35 22.48
N ALA A 187 -1.64 16.65 22.41
CA ALA A 187 -1.48 17.36 21.15
C ALA A 187 -0.04 17.34 20.66
N TYR A 188 0.16 17.05 19.37
CA TYR A 188 1.47 17.06 18.72
C TYR A 188 1.42 17.94 17.48
N GLU A 189 2.45 18.74 17.29
CA GLU A 189 2.63 19.62 16.13
C GLU A 189 3.71 19.06 15.22
N VAL A 190 3.39 18.89 13.94
CA VAL A 190 4.29 18.31 12.93
C VAL A 190 5.52 19.20 12.78
N ASP A 191 6.70 18.63 13.02
CA ASP A 191 7.99 19.31 12.89
C ASP A 191 8.89 18.69 11.82
N GLN A 192 8.59 17.47 11.36
CA GLN A 192 9.38 16.78 10.36
C GLN A 192 8.51 15.83 9.53
N ILE A 193 8.72 15.84 8.21
CA ILE A 193 8.09 14.93 7.26
C ILE A 193 9.18 14.34 6.37
N GLU A 194 9.35 13.02 6.40
CA GLU A 194 10.38 12.33 5.62
C GLU A 194 9.86 11.12 4.86
N THR A 195 10.49 10.84 3.72
CA THR A 195 10.28 9.60 2.97
C THR A 195 11.56 8.79 3.02
N VAL A 196 11.49 7.61 3.64
CA VAL A 196 12.65 6.76 3.94
C VAL A 196 12.46 5.36 3.36
N MET A 197 13.53 4.56 3.25
CA MET A 197 13.38 3.14 2.94
C MET A 197 12.81 2.39 4.15
N PRO A 198 12.14 1.24 3.95
CA PRO A 198 11.64 0.43 5.05
C PRO A 198 12.70 0.09 6.11
N GLU A 199 13.95 -0.11 5.68
CA GLU A 199 15.06 -0.46 6.57
C GLU A 199 15.62 0.73 7.37
N ASP A 200 15.27 1.97 7.02
CA ASP A 200 15.79 3.20 7.62
C ASP A 200 14.95 3.62 8.83
N THR A 201 15.12 2.91 9.95
CA THR A 201 14.26 3.09 11.12
C THR A 201 14.86 3.97 12.23
N GLU A 202 16.08 4.49 12.03
CA GLU A 202 16.79 5.29 13.05
C GLU A 202 16.04 6.55 13.47
N ILE A 203 15.25 7.12 12.56
CA ILE A 203 14.38 8.29 12.81
C ILE A 203 13.27 8.00 13.83
N LEU A 204 12.93 6.72 14.06
CA LEU A 204 11.94 6.30 15.05
C LEU A 204 12.54 6.13 16.45
N ASN A 205 13.85 6.34 16.61
CA ASN A 205 14.52 6.21 17.89
C ASN A 205 14.11 7.33 18.86
N VAL A 206 14.19 7.02 20.15
CA VAL A 206 13.98 7.99 21.22
C VAL A 206 15.10 9.03 21.23
N GLU A 207 14.73 10.31 21.25
CA GLU A 207 15.66 11.43 21.46
C GLU A 207 15.58 11.94 22.91
N GLU A 208 16.74 12.12 23.55
CA GLU A 208 16.81 12.56 24.95
C GLU A 208 16.12 13.91 25.17
N GLY A 209 15.22 13.96 26.15
CA GLY A 209 14.49 15.17 26.53
C GLY A 209 13.36 15.57 25.59
N LYS A 210 13.09 14.79 24.53
CA LYS A 210 12.02 15.05 23.56
C LYS A 210 10.81 14.17 23.79
N ASP A 211 9.65 14.65 23.36
CA ASP A 211 8.37 13.93 23.39
C ASP A 211 7.83 13.95 21.95
N TYR A 212 7.98 12.83 21.25
CA TYR A 212 7.61 12.70 19.84
C TYR A 212 6.59 11.59 19.60
N VAL A 213 5.80 11.80 18.55
CA VAL A 213 5.00 10.74 17.93
C VAL A 213 5.27 10.77 16.44
N THR A 214 5.57 9.61 15.85
CA THR A 214 5.68 9.47 14.39
C THR A 214 4.53 8.64 13.85
N LEU A 215 3.83 9.20 12.86
CA LEU A 215 2.81 8.51 12.06
C LEU A 215 3.49 7.88 10.84
N VAL A 216 3.34 6.56 10.69
CA VAL A 216 4.07 5.73 9.71
C VAL A 216 3.10 5.15 8.69
N THR A 217 3.37 5.37 7.40
CA THR A 217 2.62 4.70 6.32
C THR A 217 3.48 4.35 5.12
N CYS A 218 2.98 3.50 4.24
CA CYS A 218 3.65 3.16 2.98
C CYS A 218 3.54 4.30 1.96
N THR A 219 4.56 4.49 1.12
CA THR A 219 4.56 5.48 0.02
C THR A 219 5.49 4.99 -1.11
N PRO A 220 5.39 5.47 -2.36
CA PRO A 220 4.29 6.23 -2.98
C PRO A 220 2.98 5.44 -3.02
N TYR A 221 1.85 6.15 -3.16
CA TYR A 221 0.50 5.56 -3.16
C TYR A 221 0.36 4.42 -4.18
N GLY A 222 0.00 3.22 -3.70
CA GLY A 222 -0.20 2.04 -4.54
C GLY A 222 1.08 1.32 -4.98
N VAL A 223 2.25 1.86 -4.65
CA VAL A 223 3.58 1.28 -4.95
C VAL A 223 4.22 0.74 -3.66
N ASN A 224 4.12 1.49 -2.55
CA ASN A 224 4.48 1.07 -1.20
C ASN A 224 5.96 0.63 -1.00
N THR A 225 6.87 1.16 -1.83
CA THR A 225 8.31 0.83 -1.78
C THR A 225 9.09 1.55 -0.68
N GLN A 226 8.54 2.63 -0.14
CA GLN A 226 9.13 3.51 0.87
C GLN A 226 8.15 3.68 2.04
N ARG A 227 8.59 4.38 3.08
CA ARG A 227 7.77 4.81 4.22
C ARG A 227 7.67 6.33 4.23
N LEU A 228 6.46 6.84 4.39
CA LEU A 228 6.21 8.24 4.73
C LEU A 228 6.10 8.30 6.26
N LEU A 229 6.94 9.15 6.85
CA LEU A 229 7.04 9.40 8.28
C LEU A 229 6.65 10.84 8.55
N VAL A 230 5.63 11.04 9.37
CA VAL A 230 5.20 12.37 9.82
C VAL A 230 5.40 12.42 11.32
N ARG A 231 6.43 13.13 11.76
CA ARG A 231 6.76 13.30 13.17
C ARG A 231 6.14 14.58 13.70
N GLY A 232 5.56 14.48 14.89
CA GLY A 232 5.12 15.63 15.66
C GLY A 232 5.77 15.67 17.03
N HIS A 233 6.02 16.89 17.51
CA HIS A 233 6.52 17.16 18.85
C HIS A 233 5.40 17.61 19.77
N ARG A 234 5.50 17.26 21.05
CA ARG A 234 4.46 17.57 22.04
C ARG A 234 4.25 19.07 22.20
N VAL A 235 3.00 19.50 22.13
CA VAL A 235 2.55 20.87 22.41
C VAL A 235 1.38 20.88 23.40
N PRO A 236 1.10 22.00 24.10
CA PRO A 236 -0.10 22.11 24.92
C PRO A 236 -1.37 22.01 24.08
N TYR A 237 -2.35 21.22 24.54
CA TYR A 237 -3.63 21.11 23.87
C TYR A 237 -4.45 22.40 23.96
N VAL A 238 -4.99 22.85 22.82
CA VAL A 238 -5.89 24.00 22.72
C VAL A 238 -7.05 23.64 21.79
N GLU A 239 -8.25 23.42 22.35
CA GLU A 239 -9.47 23.02 21.62
C GLU A 239 -9.79 23.93 20.40
N ALA A 240 -9.46 25.23 20.49
CA ALA A 240 -9.69 26.17 19.39
C ALA A 240 -8.81 25.89 18.15
N GLN A 241 -7.61 25.33 18.33
CA GLN A 241 -6.71 24.97 17.21
C GLN A 241 -7.24 23.75 16.46
N GLU A 242 -7.67 22.72 17.20
CA GLU A 242 -8.29 21.52 16.63
C GLU A 242 -9.50 21.87 15.75
N LYS A 243 -10.46 22.63 16.30
CA LYS A 243 -11.66 23.07 15.56
C LYS A 243 -11.36 23.94 14.35
N GLU A 244 -10.25 24.68 14.35
CA GLU A 244 -9.88 25.50 13.21
C GLU A 244 -9.27 24.65 12.09
N GLN A 245 -8.42 23.68 12.42
CA GLN A 245 -7.91 22.72 11.45
C GLN A 245 -9.01 21.83 10.85
N GLU A 246 -10.02 21.43 11.65
CA GLU A 246 -11.18 20.69 11.14
C GLU A 246 -11.93 21.46 10.03
N LYS A 247 -12.08 22.78 10.17
CA LYS A 247 -12.70 23.61 9.12
C LYS A 247 -11.83 23.72 7.88
N GLN A 248 -10.51 23.62 8.04
CA GLN A 248 -9.53 23.70 6.98
C GLN A 248 -9.19 22.32 6.39
N ALA A 249 -9.94 21.28 6.77
CA ALA A 249 -9.69 19.92 6.33
C ALA A 249 -9.65 19.80 4.80
N LYS A 250 -8.57 19.20 4.30
CA LYS A 250 -8.35 18.90 2.89
C LYS A 250 -8.59 17.39 2.69
N ARG A 251 -9.07 17.00 1.51
CA ARG A 251 -9.14 15.58 1.09
C ARG A 251 -8.44 15.43 -0.26
N SER A 252 -7.65 14.37 -0.41
CA SER A 252 -6.94 14.05 -1.64
C SER A 252 -7.90 13.71 -2.78
N ILE A 253 -7.42 13.71 -4.02
CA ILE A 253 -8.19 13.17 -5.15
C ILE A 253 -8.52 11.68 -4.95
N HIS A 254 -7.70 10.94 -4.20
CA HIS A 254 -7.89 9.51 -3.92
C HIS A 254 -9.06 9.25 -2.95
N THR A 255 -9.34 10.19 -2.05
CA THR A 255 -10.42 10.11 -1.04
C THR A 255 -11.61 11.01 -1.39
N ASN A 256 -11.50 11.86 -2.41
CA ASN A 256 -12.59 12.70 -2.93
C ASN A 256 -13.49 11.93 -3.92
N TYR A 257 -14.29 11.01 -3.38
CA TYR A 257 -15.18 10.15 -4.17
C TYR A 257 -16.26 10.91 -4.96
N LEU A 258 -16.68 12.10 -4.52
CA LEU A 258 -17.64 12.94 -5.25
C LEU A 258 -17.06 13.41 -6.60
N ALA A 259 -15.77 13.74 -6.65
CA ALA A 259 -15.09 14.07 -7.90
C ALA A 259 -15.10 12.87 -8.86
N TRP A 260 -14.83 11.66 -8.37
CA TRP A 260 -14.89 10.43 -9.17
C TRP A 260 -16.30 10.11 -9.67
N ILE A 261 -17.34 10.35 -8.87
CA ILE A 261 -18.73 10.22 -9.32
C ILE A 261 -19.04 11.21 -10.43
N ALA A 262 -18.61 12.47 -10.29
CA ALA A 262 -18.81 13.48 -11.33
C ALA A 262 -18.10 13.10 -12.63
N ILE A 263 -16.86 12.59 -12.56
CA ILE A 263 -16.12 12.06 -13.71
C ILE A 263 -16.85 10.86 -14.32
N GLY A 264 -17.31 9.92 -13.50
CA GLY A 264 -18.06 8.74 -13.95
C GLY A 264 -19.38 9.10 -14.64
N LEU A 265 -20.15 10.04 -14.07
CA LEU A 265 -21.41 10.52 -14.63
C LEU A 265 -21.21 11.29 -15.93
N THR A 266 -20.16 12.12 -16.03
CA THR A 266 -19.84 12.84 -17.27
C THR A 266 -19.38 11.89 -18.37
N ALA A 267 -18.55 10.90 -18.06
CA ALA A 267 -18.17 9.84 -19.00
C ALA A 267 -19.40 9.03 -19.46
N ALA A 268 -20.29 8.64 -18.55
CA ALA A 268 -21.52 7.93 -18.88
C ALA A 268 -22.45 8.77 -19.78
N ALA A 269 -22.63 10.05 -19.48
CA ALA A 269 -23.40 10.98 -20.31
C ALA A 269 -22.80 11.12 -21.72
N GLY A 270 -21.47 11.23 -21.81
CA GLY A 270 -20.74 11.24 -23.08
C GLY A 270 -20.99 9.97 -23.90
N CYS A 271 -20.88 8.80 -23.29
CA CYS A 271 -21.18 7.51 -23.93
C CYS A 271 -22.63 7.45 -24.46
N ILE A 272 -23.60 7.91 -23.67
CA ILE A 272 -25.02 7.96 -24.09
C ILE A 272 -25.22 8.88 -25.29
N LEU A 273 -24.58 10.05 -25.32
CA LEU A 273 -24.64 11.00 -26.43
C LEU A 273 -24.03 10.42 -27.71
N ILE A 274 -22.88 9.75 -27.61
CA ILE A 274 -22.22 9.05 -28.73
C ILE A 274 -23.13 7.95 -29.27
N CYS A 275 -23.69 7.10 -28.39
CA CYS A 275 -24.62 6.03 -28.77
C CYS A 275 -25.86 6.58 -29.47
N ARG A 276 -26.41 7.69 -28.97
CA ARG A 276 -27.55 8.37 -29.58
C ARG A 276 -27.20 8.98 -30.94
N GLY A 277 -26.00 9.55 -31.09
CA GLY A 277 -25.46 10.03 -32.37
C GLY A 277 -25.33 8.92 -33.41
N VAL A 278 -24.74 7.79 -33.05
CA VAL A 278 -24.61 6.60 -33.91
C VAL A 278 -25.99 6.06 -34.32
N LEU A 279 -26.93 5.95 -33.37
CA LEU A 279 -28.31 5.53 -33.66
C LEU A 279 -29.03 6.49 -34.61
N LEU A 280 -28.78 7.80 -34.51
CA LEU A 280 -29.35 8.80 -35.42
C LEU A 280 -28.76 8.70 -36.83
N VAL A 281 -27.45 8.43 -36.97
CA VAL A 281 -26.79 8.19 -38.27
C VAL A 281 -27.34 6.92 -38.92
N ILE A 282 -27.48 5.82 -38.17
CA ILE A 282 -28.09 4.57 -38.65
C ILE A 282 -29.55 4.80 -39.07
N ARG A 283 -30.34 5.54 -38.28
CA ARG A 283 -31.74 5.88 -38.62
C ARG A 283 -31.85 6.76 -39.86
N LYS A 284 -30.97 7.76 -40.04
CA LYS A 284 -30.93 8.60 -41.26
C LYS A 284 -30.50 7.77 -42.47
N GLY A 285 -29.57 6.83 -42.32
CA GLY A 285 -29.20 5.85 -43.34
C GLY A 285 -30.34 4.89 -43.74
N CYS A 286 -31.24 4.55 -42.81
CA CYS A 286 -32.45 3.76 -43.08
C CYS A 286 -33.59 4.59 -43.70
N LYS A 287 -33.72 5.89 -43.38
CA LYS A 287 -34.74 6.77 -44.00
C LYS A 287 -34.42 7.11 -45.46
N LYS A 288 -33.13 7.10 -45.86
CA LYS A 288 -32.69 7.29 -47.26
C LYS A 288 -32.72 6.01 -48.12
N ARG A 289 -33.35 4.93 -47.63
CA ARG A 289 -33.32 3.61 -48.28
C ARG A 289 -34.71 3.04 -48.60
N LYS A 290 -35.64 3.93 -48.99
CA LYS A 290 -36.88 3.55 -49.67
C LYS A 290 -36.81 3.58 -51.20
N GLU A 291 -35.65 3.90 -51.78
CA GLU A 291 -35.37 3.61 -53.20
C GLU A 291 -33.99 2.97 -53.36
N LYS A 292 -33.94 1.97 -54.27
CA LYS A 292 -32.82 1.11 -54.66
C LYS A 292 -32.44 -0.03 -53.70
N LYS A 293 -33.13 -1.15 -53.93
CA LYS A 293 -32.69 -2.52 -53.62
C LYS A 293 -31.31 -2.80 -54.25
N LYS A 294 -30.54 -3.61 -53.50
CA LYS A 294 -29.45 -4.48 -53.98
C LYS A 294 -28.07 -3.86 -54.28
N GLN A 295 -27.50 -3.06 -53.38
CA GLN A 295 -26.02 -2.91 -53.32
C GLN A 295 -25.44 -2.45 -51.98
N ASN A 296 -26.06 -2.81 -50.85
CA ASN A 296 -25.56 -2.40 -49.53
C ASN A 296 -25.81 -3.49 -48.47
N ARG A 297 -25.55 -4.76 -48.82
CA ARG A 297 -25.41 -5.84 -47.83
C ARG A 297 -23.98 -5.95 -47.28
N ILE A 298 -22.99 -5.35 -47.96
CA ILE A 298 -21.57 -5.44 -47.61
C ILE A 298 -21.14 -4.36 -46.58
N LYS A 299 -21.74 -3.17 -46.57
CA LYS A 299 -21.37 -2.08 -45.64
C LYS A 299 -22.01 -2.14 -44.24
N ILE A 300 -23.02 -2.98 -44.03
CA ILE A 300 -23.65 -3.17 -42.71
C ILE A 300 -23.05 -4.38 -41.99
N LEU A 301 -22.53 -5.35 -42.74
CA LEU A 301 -21.71 -6.41 -42.17
C LEU A 301 -20.36 -5.86 -41.69
N SER A 302 -19.77 -4.87 -42.36
CA SER A 302 -18.52 -4.24 -41.89
C SER A 302 -18.69 -3.45 -40.59
N GLY A 303 -19.83 -2.78 -40.36
CA GLY A 303 -20.06 -2.03 -39.12
C GLY A 303 -20.42 -2.90 -37.90
N LEU A 304 -21.08 -4.04 -38.12
CA LEU A 304 -21.41 -4.98 -37.04
C LEU A 304 -20.22 -5.88 -36.70
N LEU A 305 -19.39 -6.24 -37.69
CA LEU A 305 -18.14 -6.97 -37.47
C LEU A 305 -17.11 -6.12 -36.71
N ILE A 306 -17.12 -4.79 -36.87
CA ILE A 306 -16.28 -3.88 -36.07
C ILE A 306 -16.79 -3.79 -34.62
N LEU A 307 -18.10 -3.81 -34.38
CA LEU A 307 -18.63 -3.73 -33.01
C LEU A 307 -18.57 -5.08 -32.25
N THR A 308 -18.68 -6.21 -32.95
CA THR A 308 -18.40 -7.53 -32.37
C THR A 308 -16.91 -7.83 -32.30
N ALA A 309 -16.06 -7.27 -33.16
CA ALA A 309 -14.61 -7.31 -32.97
C ALA A 309 -14.22 -6.51 -31.73
N VAL A 310 -14.77 -5.32 -31.50
CA VAL A 310 -14.48 -4.54 -30.28
C VAL A 310 -14.90 -5.27 -28.99
N PHE A 311 -15.92 -6.15 -29.02
CA PHE A 311 -16.35 -6.92 -27.84
C PHE A 311 -15.78 -8.36 -27.76
N LEU A 312 -15.35 -8.96 -28.86
CA LEU A 312 -14.60 -10.23 -28.86
C LEU A 312 -13.10 -10.03 -28.63
N PHE A 313 -12.56 -8.83 -28.92
CA PHE A 313 -11.17 -8.45 -28.55
C PHE A 313 -11.07 -7.87 -27.13
N ALA A 314 -12.17 -7.43 -26.51
CA ALA A 314 -12.15 -6.99 -25.10
C ALA A 314 -12.12 -8.17 -24.09
N GLY A 315 -11.96 -9.41 -24.56
CA GLY A 315 -11.96 -10.61 -23.72
C GLY A 315 -11.13 -11.77 -24.27
N GLN A 316 -10.29 -11.56 -25.29
CA GLN A 316 -9.15 -12.44 -25.50
C GLN A 316 -7.96 -11.71 -24.93
N ASN A 317 -7.32 -12.31 -23.93
CA ASN A 317 -5.94 -11.98 -23.58
C ASN A 317 -5.15 -12.15 -24.87
N GLU A 318 -4.89 -11.04 -25.56
CA GLU A 318 -3.83 -11.00 -26.52
C GLU A 318 -2.57 -11.24 -25.71
N VAL A 319 -1.97 -12.42 -25.88
CA VAL A 319 -0.54 -12.61 -25.64
C VAL A 319 0.14 -11.73 -26.69
N GLN A 320 0.21 -10.44 -26.38
CA GLN A 320 0.88 -9.43 -27.18
C GLN A 320 2.33 -9.40 -26.71
N ALA A 321 3.22 -9.64 -27.67
CA ALA A 321 4.64 -9.72 -27.44
C ALA A 321 5.15 -8.44 -26.77
N ALA A 322 5.87 -8.63 -25.65
CA ALA A 322 6.61 -7.58 -24.99
C ALA A 322 7.56 -6.89 -25.98
N GLN A 323 7.81 -5.58 -25.80
CA GLN A 323 8.87 -4.88 -26.52
C GLN A 323 10.19 -5.62 -26.31
N GLU A 324 10.78 -6.16 -27.38
CA GLU A 324 12.11 -6.79 -27.29
C GLU A 324 13.14 -5.74 -26.87
N ILE A 325 13.86 -6.01 -25.78
CA ILE A 325 14.99 -5.19 -25.33
C ILE A 325 16.05 -5.18 -26.42
N SER A 326 16.48 -3.98 -26.82
CA SER A 326 17.58 -3.80 -27.76
C SER A 326 18.91 -4.08 -27.06
N LEU A 327 19.40 -5.32 -27.18
CA LEU A 327 20.68 -5.75 -26.60
C LEU A 327 21.91 -5.34 -27.43
N THR A 328 21.72 -4.75 -28.60
CA THR A 328 22.80 -4.39 -29.54
C THR A 328 23.40 -3.02 -29.30
N GLU A 329 22.77 -2.21 -28.44
CA GLU A 329 23.21 -0.85 -28.14
C GLU A 329 23.73 -0.78 -26.70
N PRO A 330 24.83 -0.04 -26.45
CA PRO A 330 25.33 0.16 -25.10
C PRO A 330 24.34 0.96 -24.25
N CYS A 331 24.36 0.71 -22.94
CA CYS A 331 23.61 1.44 -21.92
C CYS A 331 24.50 2.48 -21.23
N SER A 332 23.86 3.43 -20.56
CA SER A 332 24.53 4.35 -19.63
C SER A 332 23.82 4.36 -18.28
N VAL A 333 24.58 4.66 -17.23
CA VAL A 333 24.04 4.84 -15.88
C VAL A 333 24.60 6.11 -15.28
N THR A 334 23.72 6.92 -14.71
CA THR A 334 24.05 8.09 -13.90
C THR A 334 23.69 7.78 -12.45
N PHE A 335 24.63 7.97 -11.54
CA PHE A 335 24.38 7.98 -10.11
C PHE A 335 24.33 9.42 -9.59
N GLU A 336 23.31 9.73 -8.80
CA GLU A 336 23.16 11.02 -8.13
C GLU A 336 23.16 10.83 -6.61
N ILE A 337 23.77 11.77 -5.89
CA ILE A 337 23.65 11.83 -4.43
C ILE A 337 22.22 12.29 -4.09
N PRO A 338 21.47 11.57 -3.23
CA PRO A 338 20.14 11.98 -2.78
C PRO A 338 20.18 13.38 -2.17
N THR A 339 19.13 14.17 -2.40
CA THR A 339 19.03 15.57 -1.95
C THR A 339 19.36 15.76 -0.47
N ALA A 340 18.96 14.82 0.38
CA ALA A 340 19.22 14.83 1.83
C ALA A 340 20.71 14.85 2.20
N TYR A 341 21.60 14.39 1.32
CA TYR A 341 23.04 14.24 1.60
C TYR A 341 23.95 15.14 0.75
N ARG A 342 23.38 15.89 -0.22
CA ARG A 342 24.17 16.69 -1.18
C ARG A 342 25.07 17.69 -0.48
N ASP A 343 24.53 18.53 0.40
CA ASP A 343 25.30 19.57 1.09
C ASP A 343 26.47 19.02 1.90
N ARG A 344 26.33 17.79 2.43
CA ARG A 344 27.35 17.16 3.27
C ARG A 344 28.42 16.41 2.47
N LEU A 345 28.05 15.85 1.32
CA LEU A 345 28.92 15.02 0.49
C LEU A 345 29.43 15.75 -0.78
N GLU A 346 29.02 16.99 -1.02
CA GLU A 346 29.37 17.77 -2.21
C GLU A 346 30.88 17.86 -2.47
N GLU A 347 31.67 18.01 -1.41
CA GLU A 347 33.13 18.12 -1.48
C GLU A 347 33.87 16.76 -1.52
N GLN A 348 33.14 15.64 -1.46
CA GLN A 348 33.73 14.30 -1.37
C GLN A 348 33.68 13.58 -2.72
N ASP A 349 34.82 13.00 -3.10
CA ASP A 349 34.90 12.06 -4.22
C ASP A 349 34.35 10.70 -3.78
N ILE A 350 33.15 10.33 -4.22
CA ILE A 350 32.57 9.01 -3.91
C ILE A 350 32.97 8.02 -5.00
N GLU A 351 33.73 6.99 -4.63
CA GLU A 351 34.16 5.92 -5.54
C GLU A 351 33.11 4.78 -5.60
N LEU A 352 32.76 4.38 -6.83
CA LEU A 352 31.86 3.26 -7.12
C LEU A 352 32.54 2.19 -7.96
N ARG A 353 32.22 0.92 -7.68
CA ARG A 353 32.57 -0.25 -8.48
C ARG A 353 31.30 -0.99 -8.89
N LEU A 354 31.19 -1.29 -10.19
CA LEU A 354 30.08 -2.06 -10.74
C LEU A 354 30.59 -3.40 -11.27
N PHE A 355 29.90 -4.49 -10.90
CA PHE A 355 30.21 -5.84 -11.34
C PHE A 355 29.01 -6.44 -12.06
N ARG A 356 29.18 -6.87 -13.30
CA ARG A 356 28.10 -7.52 -14.07
C ARG A 356 27.97 -8.98 -13.65
N ILE A 357 26.92 -9.26 -12.89
CA ILE A 357 26.65 -10.57 -12.30
C ILE A 357 25.71 -11.44 -13.14
N ALA A 358 24.91 -10.86 -14.03
CA ALA A 358 24.08 -11.60 -14.97
C ALA A 358 23.90 -10.85 -16.30
N ASP A 359 23.53 -11.59 -17.34
CA ASP A 359 23.14 -11.04 -18.63
C ASP A 359 21.61 -10.88 -18.67
N ILE A 360 21.10 -10.03 -19.56
CA ILE A 360 19.66 -9.85 -19.75
C ILE A 360 19.25 -10.28 -21.17
N THR A 361 18.12 -10.97 -21.29
CA THR A 361 17.59 -11.39 -22.60
C THR A 361 16.79 -10.28 -23.26
N LYS A 362 16.38 -10.51 -24.51
CA LYS A 362 15.47 -9.59 -25.21
C LYS A 362 14.10 -9.53 -24.56
N GLU A 363 13.73 -10.56 -23.83
CA GLU A 363 12.47 -10.69 -23.11
C GLU A 363 12.54 -10.08 -21.69
N GLY A 364 13.71 -9.61 -21.26
CA GLY A 364 13.94 -9.07 -19.91
C GLY A 364 14.17 -10.11 -18.83
N GLU A 365 14.44 -11.36 -19.22
CA GLU A 365 14.83 -12.42 -18.30
C GLU A 365 16.32 -12.33 -17.96
N TYR A 366 16.70 -12.70 -16.74
CA TYR A 366 18.10 -12.70 -16.33
C TYR A 366 18.75 -14.06 -16.60
N GLN A 367 19.97 -14.03 -17.13
CA GLN A 367 20.76 -15.22 -17.42
C GLN A 367 22.06 -15.23 -16.62
N ASP A 368 22.25 -16.28 -15.84
CA ASP A 368 23.48 -16.48 -15.08
C ASP A 368 24.69 -16.60 -16.01
N ARG A 369 25.79 -15.96 -15.63
CA ARG A 369 27.07 -16.08 -16.34
C ARG A 369 27.82 -17.30 -15.83
N LYS A 370 28.75 -17.82 -16.63
CA LYS A 370 29.57 -19.01 -16.27
C LYS A 370 30.31 -18.85 -14.93
N ASN A 371 30.68 -17.63 -14.58
CA ASN A 371 31.38 -17.27 -13.36
C ASN A 371 30.47 -16.84 -12.21
N SER A 372 29.15 -16.74 -12.41
CA SER A 372 28.15 -16.36 -11.39
C SER A 372 27.01 -17.37 -11.24
N GLN A 373 27.11 -18.53 -11.89
CA GLN A 373 26.06 -19.56 -11.91
C GLN A 373 25.68 -20.11 -10.52
N ALA A 374 26.57 -19.97 -9.53
CA ALA A 374 26.28 -20.32 -8.14
C ALA A 374 25.29 -19.36 -7.46
N LEU A 375 25.23 -18.11 -7.92
CA LEU A 375 24.38 -17.05 -7.36
C LEU A 375 22.90 -17.21 -7.73
N LYS A 376 22.62 -17.93 -8.83
CA LYS A 376 21.27 -18.12 -9.39
C LYS A 376 20.52 -16.79 -9.53
N ILE A 377 21.15 -15.82 -10.17
CA ILE A 377 20.55 -14.53 -10.50
C ILE A 377 19.38 -14.72 -11.48
N ALA A 378 19.36 -15.81 -12.25
CA ALA A 378 18.21 -16.20 -13.07
C ALA A 378 16.91 -16.46 -12.28
N ASP A 379 16.99 -16.66 -10.95
CA ASP A 379 15.80 -16.75 -10.09
C ASP A 379 15.17 -15.37 -9.82
N LEU A 380 15.90 -14.28 -10.08
CA LEU A 380 15.37 -12.91 -10.04
C LEU A 380 14.63 -12.58 -11.34
N SER A 381 13.61 -11.74 -11.20
CA SER A 381 12.88 -11.14 -12.30
C SER A 381 12.60 -9.67 -12.01
N VAL A 382 12.17 -8.94 -13.02
CA VAL A 382 11.69 -7.54 -12.91
C VAL A 382 10.57 -7.40 -11.87
N ASP A 383 9.82 -8.48 -11.64
CA ASP A 383 8.70 -8.59 -10.69
C ASP A 383 9.10 -9.06 -9.29
N SER A 384 10.38 -9.40 -9.08
CA SER A 384 10.85 -9.90 -7.79
C SER A 384 10.82 -8.81 -6.72
N SER A 385 10.51 -9.20 -5.47
CA SER A 385 10.43 -8.26 -4.35
C SER A 385 11.78 -7.61 -4.03
N ALA A 386 11.75 -6.40 -3.46
CA ALA A 386 12.94 -5.68 -3.03
C ALA A 386 13.81 -6.51 -2.06
N ARG A 387 13.19 -7.32 -1.19
CA ARG A 387 13.87 -8.25 -0.29
C ARG A 387 14.71 -9.28 -1.03
N LEU A 388 14.18 -9.85 -2.11
CA LEU A 388 14.91 -10.84 -2.90
C LEU A 388 16.08 -10.19 -3.65
N TYR A 389 15.91 -8.96 -4.15
CA TYR A 389 16.99 -8.18 -4.74
C TYR A 389 18.10 -7.86 -3.72
N LYS A 390 17.73 -7.48 -2.49
CA LYS A 390 18.67 -7.22 -1.40
C LYS A 390 19.46 -8.48 -1.03
N GLN A 391 18.76 -9.59 -0.76
CA GLN A 391 19.39 -10.87 -0.44
C GLN A 391 20.38 -11.30 -1.54
N LYS A 392 19.98 -11.16 -2.81
CA LYS A 392 20.84 -11.53 -3.94
C LYS A 392 22.05 -10.61 -4.11
N ALA A 393 21.92 -9.33 -3.74
CA ALA A 393 23.03 -8.40 -3.74
C ALA A 393 24.06 -8.75 -2.66
N GLU A 394 23.60 -9.13 -1.46
CA GLU A 394 24.46 -9.60 -0.37
C GLU A 394 25.18 -10.91 -0.75
N GLU A 395 24.44 -11.90 -1.27
CA GLU A 395 25.02 -13.17 -1.77
C GLU A 395 26.07 -12.91 -2.88
N ALA A 396 25.79 -11.97 -3.79
CA ALA A 396 26.73 -11.59 -4.84
C ALA A 396 27.97 -10.87 -4.30
N ALA A 397 27.81 -10.02 -3.27
CA ALA A 397 28.90 -9.30 -2.65
C ALA A 397 29.85 -10.24 -1.89
N ASP A 398 29.31 -11.18 -1.12
CA ASP A 398 30.08 -12.24 -0.44
C ASP A 398 30.82 -13.10 -1.47
N TYR A 399 30.12 -13.58 -2.49
CA TYR A 399 30.70 -14.42 -3.54
C TYR A 399 31.85 -13.75 -4.29
N LEU A 400 31.75 -12.45 -4.57
CA LEU A 400 32.82 -11.68 -5.23
C LEU A 400 33.90 -11.20 -4.24
N GLY A 401 33.68 -11.33 -2.94
CA GLY A 401 34.59 -10.87 -1.88
C GLY A 401 34.68 -9.35 -1.78
N VAL A 402 33.57 -8.64 -2.03
CA VAL A 402 33.51 -7.17 -2.13
C VAL A 402 32.75 -6.52 -0.97
N GLU A 403 32.50 -7.25 0.11
CA GLU A 403 31.86 -6.72 1.34
C GLU A 403 32.69 -5.60 1.99
N GLU A 404 34.02 -5.67 1.88
CA GLU A 404 34.95 -4.65 2.35
C GLU A 404 35.70 -4.05 1.17
N TRP A 405 35.68 -2.71 1.05
CA TRP A 405 36.25 -2.00 -0.09
C TRP A 405 37.73 -2.30 -0.35
N GLU A 406 38.50 -2.50 0.72
CA GLU A 406 39.95 -2.72 0.68
C GLU A 406 40.34 -4.16 0.30
N LYS A 407 39.39 -5.11 0.33
CA LYS A 407 39.66 -6.48 -0.11
C LYS A 407 39.75 -6.52 -1.63
N VAL A 408 40.74 -7.27 -2.13
CA VAL A 408 40.91 -7.48 -3.58
C VAL A 408 39.75 -8.34 -4.09
N PRO A 409 38.91 -7.84 -5.01
CA PRO A 409 37.78 -8.60 -5.53
C PRO A 409 38.23 -9.86 -6.27
N GLN A 410 37.39 -10.90 -6.28
CA GLN A 410 37.65 -12.13 -7.05
C GLN A 410 37.62 -11.91 -8.56
N THR A 411 36.90 -10.88 -9.03
CA THR A 411 36.83 -10.50 -10.44
C THR A 411 37.12 -9.02 -10.61
N THR A 412 37.61 -8.61 -11.78
CA THR A 412 37.75 -7.19 -12.08
C THR A 412 36.37 -6.54 -12.21
N PRO A 413 36.18 -5.30 -11.72
CA PRO A 413 34.95 -4.56 -11.94
C PRO A 413 34.78 -4.24 -13.42
N ASP A 414 33.54 -4.32 -13.92
CA ASP A 414 33.20 -3.95 -15.30
C ASP A 414 33.21 -2.42 -15.47
N ALA A 415 32.97 -1.67 -14.40
CA ALA A 415 33.20 -0.22 -14.34
C ALA A 415 33.65 0.25 -12.96
N GLU A 416 34.55 1.23 -12.93
CA GLU A 416 35.01 1.91 -11.72
C GLU A 416 35.12 3.41 -12.03
N PHE A 417 34.38 4.23 -11.28
CA PHE A 417 34.32 5.67 -11.51
C PHE A 417 33.97 6.41 -10.22
N LYS A 418 34.04 7.74 -10.29
CA LYS A 418 33.76 8.65 -9.17
C LYS A 418 32.51 9.48 -9.44
N ILE A 419 31.81 9.79 -8.36
CA ILE A 419 30.80 10.85 -8.32
C ILE A 419 31.50 12.09 -7.83
N ILE A 420 31.40 13.16 -8.62
CA ILE A 420 32.01 14.46 -8.36
C ILE A 420 30.88 15.49 -8.43
N GLU A 421 30.83 16.44 -7.49
CA GLU A 421 29.78 17.48 -7.46
C GLU A 421 28.36 16.88 -7.55
N ASN A 422 28.10 15.85 -6.74
CA ASN A 422 26.82 15.12 -6.61
C ASN A 422 26.39 14.20 -7.76
N ARG A 423 27.16 14.11 -8.87
CA ARG A 423 26.79 13.27 -10.01
C ARG A 423 27.97 12.51 -10.61
N GLY A 424 27.78 11.24 -10.94
CA GLY A 424 28.74 10.42 -11.68
C GLY A 424 28.05 9.64 -12.78
N MET A 425 28.64 9.57 -13.97
CA MET A 425 28.05 8.90 -15.13
C MET A 425 29.04 7.90 -15.72
N GLN A 426 28.56 6.71 -16.01
CA GLN A 426 29.27 5.68 -16.75
C GLN A 426 28.53 5.38 -18.05
N THR A 427 29.25 5.46 -19.17
CA THR A 427 28.75 5.13 -20.51
C THR A 427 29.30 3.78 -20.99
N ASP A 428 28.80 3.33 -22.14
CA ASP A 428 29.30 2.14 -22.83
C ASP A 428 29.17 0.83 -22.02
N MET A 429 28.14 0.76 -21.17
CA MET A 429 27.84 -0.40 -20.35
C MET A 429 27.11 -1.47 -21.18
N GLU A 430 27.49 -2.73 -21.04
CA GLU A 430 26.75 -3.82 -21.68
C GLU A 430 25.40 -4.07 -20.97
N PRO A 431 24.35 -4.48 -21.69
CA PRO A 431 23.08 -4.84 -21.06
C PRO A 431 23.22 -6.03 -20.10
N GLY A 432 22.82 -5.86 -18.84
CA GLY A 432 22.87 -6.91 -17.84
C GLY A 432 22.46 -6.44 -16.45
N VAL A 433 22.65 -7.32 -15.48
CA VAL A 433 22.42 -7.08 -14.07
C VAL A 433 23.75 -6.78 -13.40
N TYR A 434 23.81 -5.68 -12.67
CA TYR A 434 25.02 -5.16 -12.06
C TYR A 434 24.89 -5.06 -10.55
N LEU A 435 25.87 -5.57 -9.83
CA LEU A 435 26.09 -5.27 -8.41
C LEU A 435 26.81 -3.92 -8.31
N VAL A 436 26.28 -3.02 -7.50
CA VAL A 436 26.85 -1.71 -7.20
C VAL A 436 27.47 -1.76 -5.81
N CYS A 437 28.75 -1.40 -5.71
CA CYS A 437 29.48 -1.27 -4.46
C CYS A 437 30.02 0.15 -4.33
N MET A 438 29.89 0.73 -3.14
CA MET A 438 30.36 2.08 -2.83
C MET A 438 31.48 2.04 -1.79
N LYS A 439 32.49 2.87 -1.96
CA LYS A 439 33.49 3.11 -0.92
C LYS A 439 32.87 3.91 0.23
N PRO A 440 32.91 3.42 1.48
CA PRO A 440 32.43 4.19 2.62
C PRO A 440 33.17 5.52 2.76
N VAL A 441 32.44 6.59 3.04
CA VAL A 441 32.98 7.93 3.29
C VAL A 441 32.92 8.20 4.79
N TYR A 442 34.09 8.38 5.40
CA TYR A 442 34.23 8.58 6.84
C TYR A 442 34.40 10.06 7.18
N PHE A 443 33.65 10.52 8.18
CA PHE A 443 33.84 11.77 8.90
C PHE A 443 34.29 11.47 10.35
N GLU A 444 34.47 12.49 11.19
CA GLU A 444 35.00 12.32 12.56
C GLU A 444 34.09 11.46 13.45
N ASP A 445 32.78 11.56 13.29
CA ASP A 445 31.73 10.95 14.12
C ASP A 445 30.75 10.09 13.32
N GLU A 446 30.88 10.03 11.99
CA GLU A 446 29.88 9.45 11.10
C GLU A 446 30.51 8.73 9.91
N VAL A 447 29.79 7.74 9.38
CA VAL A 447 30.12 7.09 8.12
C VAL A 447 28.90 7.09 7.20
N TYR A 448 29.12 7.49 5.95
CA TYR A 448 28.15 7.39 4.87
C TYR A 448 28.53 6.20 4.00
N GLN A 449 27.64 5.22 3.88
CA GLN A 449 27.88 4.02 3.08
C GLN A 449 26.61 3.54 2.41
N ALA A 450 26.74 2.83 1.30
CA ALA A 450 25.66 2.09 0.68
C ALA A 450 25.92 0.59 0.88
N GLU A 451 24.92 -0.14 1.38
CA GLU A 451 24.96 -1.60 1.31
C GLU A 451 24.98 -2.03 -0.17
N PRO A 452 25.69 -3.11 -0.55
CA PRO A 452 25.69 -3.56 -1.94
C PRO A 452 24.27 -3.79 -2.45
N TYR A 453 23.96 -3.26 -3.65
CA TYR A 453 22.63 -3.41 -4.26
C TYR A 453 22.74 -3.70 -5.75
N ILE A 454 21.68 -4.28 -6.29
CA ILE A 454 21.60 -4.65 -7.70
C ILE A 454 20.86 -3.57 -8.49
N ILE A 455 21.36 -3.26 -9.69
CA ILE A 455 20.67 -2.50 -10.73
C ILE A 455 20.60 -3.32 -12.02
N THR A 456 19.65 -2.98 -12.88
CA THR A 456 19.48 -3.60 -14.21
C THR A 456 19.73 -2.56 -15.29
N LEU A 457 20.49 -2.92 -16.31
CA LEU A 457 20.75 -2.11 -17.51
C LEU A 457 20.33 -2.90 -18.76
N PRO A 458 19.45 -2.38 -19.63
CA PRO A 458 18.70 -1.13 -19.45
C PRO A 458 17.82 -1.17 -18.20
N GLY A 459 17.67 -0.01 -17.56
CA GLY A 459 16.76 0.15 -16.43
C GLY A 459 15.32 -0.07 -16.87
N PHE A 460 14.41 -0.26 -15.91
CA PHE A 460 13.00 -0.45 -16.21
C PHE A 460 12.12 0.40 -15.27
N MET A 461 10.97 0.82 -15.77
CA MET A 461 9.93 1.50 -15.00
C MET A 461 8.56 0.93 -15.37
N GLU A 462 7.65 0.79 -14.41
CA GLU A 462 6.30 0.28 -14.70
C GLU A 462 5.54 1.26 -15.61
N ASN A 463 4.86 0.72 -16.61
CA ASN A 463 4.01 1.49 -17.51
C ASN A 463 2.64 1.73 -16.85
N ILE A 464 2.59 2.77 -16.02
CA ILE A 464 1.40 3.16 -15.24
C ILE A 464 0.20 3.51 -16.14
N GLU A 465 0.46 4.07 -17.32
CA GLU A 465 -0.57 4.45 -18.29
C GLU A 465 -1.10 3.26 -19.11
N LYS A 466 -0.45 2.09 -19.02
CA LYS A 466 -0.69 0.90 -19.86
C LYS A 466 -0.72 1.23 -21.34
N THR A 467 -0.01 2.28 -21.75
CA THR A 467 0.02 2.75 -23.13
C THR A 467 0.73 1.67 -23.94
N ASN A 468 0.01 1.04 -24.88
CA ASN A 468 0.45 -0.10 -25.69
C ASN A 468 0.42 -1.50 -25.03
N GLY A 469 -0.15 -1.64 -23.81
CA GLY A 469 -0.34 -2.95 -23.18
C GLY A 469 0.90 -3.61 -22.57
N GLU A 470 2.04 -2.91 -22.61
CA GLU A 470 3.30 -3.35 -22.02
C GLU A 470 3.34 -3.05 -20.52
N LYS A 471 3.95 -3.93 -19.72
CA LYS A 471 4.05 -3.77 -18.26
C LYS A 471 5.17 -2.82 -17.85
N TYR A 472 6.27 -2.76 -18.60
CA TYR A 472 7.45 -1.95 -18.28
C TYR A 472 7.98 -1.19 -19.48
N TYR A 473 8.53 0.00 -19.24
CA TYR A 473 9.37 0.76 -20.17
C TYR A 473 10.84 0.53 -19.85
N TRP A 474 11.63 0.17 -20.87
CA TRP A 474 13.08 -0.02 -20.74
C TRP A 474 13.84 1.27 -21.08
N ILE A 475 14.77 1.66 -20.21
CA ILE A 475 15.49 2.93 -20.26
C ILE A 475 16.98 2.62 -20.40
N LYS A 476 17.57 3.03 -21.53
CA LYS A 476 19.00 2.80 -21.82
C LYS A 476 19.92 3.68 -20.98
N ASP A 477 19.45 4.89 -20.68
CA ASP A 477 20.16 5.88 -19.88
C ASP A 477 19.50 5.95 -18.50
N ALA A 478 19.90 5.04 -17.61
CA ALA A 478 19.32 4.95 -16.28
C ALA A 478 19.88 6.07 -15.39
N VAL A 479 19.00 6.74 -14.63
CA VAL A 479 19.40 7.64 -13.54
C VAL A 479 18.98 6.99 -12.24
N VAL A 480 19.93 6.82 -11.33
CA VAL A 480 19.77 6.07 -10.08
C VAL A 480 20.24 6.94 -8.92
N ASP A 481 19.37 7.16 -7.95
CA ASP A 481 19.78 7.75 -6.68
C ASP A 481 20.59 6.73 -5.88
N LEU A 482 21.70 7.19 -5.30
CA LEU A 482 22.56 6.35 -4.48
C LEU A 482 21.82 5.94 -3.20
N LYS A 483 21.77 4.63 -2.92
CA LYS A 483 21.17 4.07 -1.69
C LYS A 483 22.07 4.29 -0.47
N LEU A 484 22.21 5.54 -0.05
CA LEU A 484 23.07 5.99 1.05
C LEU A 484 22.38 5.84 2.40
N ALA A 485 23.10 5.22 3.35
CA ALA A 485 22.77 5.20 4.77
C ALA A 485 23.85 5.96 5.55
N ARG A 486 23.41 6.79 6.51
CA ARG A 486 24.27 7.41 7.53
C ARG A 486 24.33 6.49 8.73
N LYS A 487 25.52 6.22 9.27
CA LYS A 487 25.69 5.50 10.55
C LYS A 487 26.59 6.31 11.47
N ALA A 488 26.20 6.45 12.73
CA ALA A 488 27.05 7.06 13.75
C ALA A 488 28.23 6.13 14.08
N LEU A 489 29.45 6.67 14.15
CA LEU A 489 30.61 5.93 14.63
C LEU A 489 30.61 5.94 16.16
N PRO A 490 30.74 4.78 16.83
CA PRO A 490 30.75 4.73 18.28
C PRO A 490 31.92 5.55 18.83
N GLN A 491 31.62 6.56 19.67
CA GLN A 491 32.64 7.24 20.44
C GLN A 491 33.35 6.23 21.33
N LYS A 492 34.69 6.31 21.36
CA LYS A 492 35.55 5.43 22.15
C LYS A 492 35.26 5.65 23.65
N GLN A 493 34.34 4.87 24.22
CA GLN A 493 34.01 4.95 25.65
C GLN A 493 35.25 4.62 26.49
N GLU A 494 35.55 5.47 27.48
CA GLU A 494 36.50 5.15 28.54
C GLU A 494 36.01 3.91 29.32
N PRO A 495 36.89 2.95 29.61
CA PRO A 495 36.47 1.65 30.15
C PRO A 495 35.93 1.78 31.57
N GLN A 496 34.64 1.51 31.75
CA GLN A 496 34.03 1.28 33.07
C GLN A 496 34.22 -0.17 33.54
N GLU A 497 34.35 -0.31 34.86
CA GLU A 497 34.75 -1.52 35.60
C GLU A 497 33.66 -2.62 35.55
N PRO A 498 34.02 -3.91 35.42
CA PRO A 498 33.03 -4.96 35.15
C PRO A 498 32.22 -5.36 36.39
N GLU A 499 30.90 -5.25 36.31
CA GLU A 499 29.96 -5.85 37.27
C GLU A 499 29.78 -7.36 37.05
N LYS A 500 29.46 -8.04 38.16
CA LYS A 500 29.44 -9.51 38.36
C LYS A 500 28.26 -10.19 37.65
N PRO A 501 28.40 -11.45 37.18
CA PRO A 501 27.33 -12.15 36.49
C PRO A 501 26.25 -12.65 37.44
N GLU A 502 24.99 -12.35 37.14
CA GLU A 502 23.81 -12.92 37.79
C GLU A 502 23.33 -14.20 37.10
N LYS A 503 22.67 -15.06 37.87
CA LYS A 503 22.53 -16.50 37.67
C LYS A 503 21.51 -16.89 36.60
N THR A 504 21.86 -17.96 35.87
CA THR A 504 21.03 -18.73 34.96
C THR A 504 19.82 -19.35 35.66
N VAL A 505 18.61 -19.11 35.15
CA VAL A 505 17.37 -19.81 35.54
C VAL A 505 17.00 -20.81 34.45
N GLN A 506 16.68 -22.05 34.87
CA GLN A 506 16.31 -23.18 34.01
C GLN A 506 14.83 -23.10 33.57
N PRO A 507 14.46 -23.65 32.40
CA PRO A 507 13.09 -23.63 31.90
C PRO A 507 12.18 -24.61 32.66
N LEU A 508 10.94 -24.17 32.90
CA LEU A 508 9.86 -24.99 33.48
C LEU A 508 8.97 -25.58 32.37
N ASP A 509 8.47 -26.76 32.65
CA ASP A 509 7.81 -27.71 31.76
C ASP A 509 6.50 -27.21 31.13
N ALA A 510 6.24 -27.71 29.92
CA ALA A 510 5.03 -27.47 29.15
C ALA A 510 3.87 -28.34 29.65
N ASP A 511 2.79 -27.70 30.10
CA ASP A 511 1.49 -28.34 30.29
C ASP A 511 0.53 -27.99 29.14
N GLU A 512 -0.11 -29.04 28.61
CA GLU A 512 -1.10 -29.02 27.54
C GLU A 512 -2.31 -28.15 27.88
N ILE A 513 -2.66 -27.20 26.99
CA ILE A 513 -3.96 -26.53 26.99
C ILE A 513 -4.71 -26.90 25.72
N LYS A 514 -5.93 -27.39 25.94
CA LYS A 514 -6.88 -27.92 24.96
C LYS A 514 -7.37 -26.84 23.99
N THR A 515 -7.46 -27.21 22.73
CA THR A 515 -8.10 -26.47 21.65
C THR A 515 -9.60 -26.28 21.93
N GLY A 516 -10.05 -25.03 21.86
CA GLY A 516 -11.44 -24.61 22.03
C GLY A 516 -12.01 -24.02 20.74
N ASP A 517 -12.84 -24.85 20.09
CA ASP A 517 -14.06 -24.53 19.33
C ASP A 517 -14.00 -23.56 18.12
N GLU A 518 -13.62 -24.13 16.96
CA GLU A 518 -14.00 -23.64 15.63
C GLU A 518 -15.47 -24.01 15.33
N SER A 519 -16.44 -23.14 15.63
CA SER A 519 -17.84 -23.43 15.23
C SER A 519 -18.74 -22.21 14.94
N ARG A 520 -18.18 -21.05 14.57
CA ARG A 520 -19.00 -19.84 14.25
C ARG A 520 -19.08 -19.45 12.77
N TRP A 521 -18.34 -20.10 11.87
CA TRP A 521 -18.40 -19.81 10.43
C TRP A 521 -19.33 -20.75 9.65
N GLU A 522 -19.56 -21.98 10.13
CA GLU A 522 -20.46 -22.94 9.48
C GLU A 522 -21.94 -22.52 9.59
N GLU A 523 -22.33 -21.93 10.73
CA GLU A 523 -23.70 -21.41 10.92
C GLU A 523 -24.00 -20.22 10.00
N MET A 524 -23.01 -19.36 9.75
CA MET A 524 -23.16 -18.20 8.86
C MET A 524 -23.25 -18.63 7.38
N LEU A 525 -22.52 -19.68 6.99
CA LEU A 525 -22.58 -20.26 5.65
C LEU A 525 -23.93 -20.96 5.38
N LEU A 526 -24.49 -21.65 6.38
CA LEU A 526 -25.80 -22.29 6.31
C LEU A 526 -26.95 -21.27 6.23
N LEU A 527 -26.85 -20.14 6.93
CA LEU A 527 -27.85 -19.06 6.85
C LEU A 527 -27.83 -18.38 5.46
N LEU A 528 -26.65 -18.16 4.87
CA LEU A 528 -26.52 -17.60 3.53
C LEU A 528 -27.01 -18.56 2.43
N LEU A 529 -26.74 -19.86 2.56
CA LEU A 529 -27.26 -20.89 1.64
C LEU A 529 -28.79 -21.07 1.79
N GLY A 530 -29.33 -20.91 3.00
CA GLY A 530 -30.76 -20.91 3.27
C GLY A 530 -31.49 -19.73 2.60
N ALA A 531 -30.94 -18.52 2.73
CA ALA A 531 -31.49 -17.32 2.09
C ALA A 531 -31.48 -17.42 0.55
N LEU A 532 -30.42 -18.00 -0.03
CA LEU A 532 -30.31 -18.22 -1.48
C LEU A 532 -31.37 -19.24 -1.98
N CYS A 533 -31.62 -20.31 -1.22
CA CYS A 533 -32.67 -21.29 -1.54
C CYS A 533 -34.08 -20.69 -1.51
N ILE A 534 -34.37 -19.79 -0.56
CA ILE A 534 -35.68 -19.11 -0.46
C ILE A 534 -35.89 -18.17 -1.66
N LEU A 535 -34.87 -17.43 -2.09
CA LEU A 535 -34.95 -16.56 -3.26
C LEU A 535 -35.13 -17.34 -4.58
N ILE A 536 -34.49 -18.50 -4.72
CA ILE A 536 -34.69 -19.40 -5.87
C ILE A 536 -36.11 -19.99 -5.85
N GLY A 537 -36.60 -20.40 -4.68
CA GLY A 537 -37.96 -20.92 -4.49
C GLY A 537 -39.05 -19.91 -4.85
N LEU A 538 -38.90 -18.64 -4.43
CA LEU A 538 -39.83 -17.56 -4.77
C LEU A 538 -39.82 -17.23 -6.27
N SER A 539 -38.67 -17.34 -6.93
CA SER A 539 -38.54 -17.14 -8.39
C SER A 539 -39.21 -18.26 -9.19
N ILE A 540 -39.13 -19.52 -8.73
CA ILE A 540 -39.80 -20.67 -9.34
C ILE A 540 -41.32 -20.63 -9.10
N ALA A 541 -41.76 -20.29 -7.89
CA ALA A 541 -43.18 -20.11 -7.57
C ALA A 541 -43.82 -18.97 -8.37
N GLY A 542 -43.09 -17.86 -8.56
CA GLY A 542 -43.51 -16.74 -9.41
C GLY A 542 -43.70 -17.13 -10.88
N LYS A 543 -42.82 -17.98 -11.43
CA LYS A 543 -42.95 -18.51 -12.80
C LYS A 543 -44.13 -19.49 -12.94
N LYS A 544 -44.42 -20.31 -11.92
CA LYS A 544 -45.55 -21.25 -11.95
C LYS A 544 -46.89 -20.53 -11.89
N LYS A 545 -47.01 -19.48 -11.06
CA LYS A 545 -48.21 -18.64 -10.95
C LYS A 545 -48.50 -17.81 -12.22
N GLN A 546 -47.45 -17.40 -12.96
CA GLN A 546 -47.60 -16.80 -14.29
C GLN A 546 -47.97 -17.80 -15.39
N GLY A 547 -47.50 -19.05 -15.31
CA GLY A 547 -47.88 -20.13 -16.23
C GLY A 547 -49.34 -20.54 -16.08
N GLU A 548 -49.84 -20.63 -14.85
CA GLU A 548 -51.24 -20.96 -14.55
C GLU A 548 -52.19 -19.83 -14.96
N ARG A 549 -51.82 -18.55 -14.74
CA ARG A 549 -52.61 -17.41 -15.25
C ARG A 549 -52.70 -17.39 -16.78
N ARG A 550 -51.61 -17.70 -17.51
CA ARG A 550 -51.64 -17.79 -18.99
C ARG A 550 -52.47 -18.95 -19.52
N ASN A 551 -52.53 -20.08 -18.80
CA ASN A 551 -53.38 -21.21 -19.18
C ASN A 551 -54.86 -20.95 -18.87
N HIS A 552 -55.16 -20.20 -17.80
CA HIS A 552 -56.53 -19.80 -17.49
C HIS A 552 -57.06 -18.74 -18.47
N GLU A 553 -56.21 -17.82 -18.94
CA GLU A 553 -56.55 -16.85 -19.98
C GLU A 553 -56.70 -17.51 -21.37
N ARG A 554 -55.88 -18.52 -21.72
CA ARG A 554 -56.06 -19.28 -22.97
C ARG A 554 -57.35 -20.11 -23.00
N LYS A 555 -57.72 -20.76 -21.89
CA LYS A 555 -59.00 -21.49 -21.78
C LYS A 555 -60.22 -20.57 -21.77
N ALA A 556 -60.06 -19.30 -21.38
CA ALA A 556 -61.14 -18.31 -21.46
C ALA A 556 -61.33 -17.76 -22.89
N THR A 557 -60.31 -17.81 -23.75
CA THR A 557 -60.39 -17.37 -25.16
C THR A 557 -60.71 -18.48 -26.16
N GLU A 558 -60.59 -19.76 -25.79
CA GLU A 558 -60.96 -20.91 -26.64
C GLU A 558 -62.40 -21.42 -26.40
N GLY A 559 -63.20 -20.74 -25.56
CA GLY A 559 -64.58 -21.10 -25.21
C GLY A 559 -65.68 -20.24 -25.84
N THR A 560 -65.35 -19.34 -26.75
CA THR A 560 -66.30 -18.46 -27.46
C THR A 560 -65.92 -18.35 -28.93
N ASP A 561 -66.16 -19.41 -29.70
CA ASP A 561 -66.37 -19.39 -31.15
C ASP A 561 -66.88 -20.78 -31.58
N ASP A 562 -68.15 -21.05 -31.27
CA ASP A 562 -68.99 -22.06 -31.95
C ASP A 562 -70.46 -21.83 -31.55
N SER A 563 -71.09 -20.84 -32.18
CA SER A 563 -72.54 -20.76 -32.50
C SER A 563 -72.87 -19.43 -33.20
N PHE A 564 -72.60 -19.36 -34.50
CA PHE A 564 -73.60 -19.17 -35.57
C PHE A 564 -72.97 -19.32 -36.95
#